data_AF-A0A5B8V8F6-F1
#
_entry.id   AF-A0A5B8V8F6-F1
#
_cell.length_a   1.000
_cell.length_b   1.000
_cell.length_c   1.000
_cell.angle_alpha   90.00
_cell.angle_beta   90.00
_cell.angle_gamma   90.00
#
_symmetry.space_group_name_H-M   'P 1'
#
loop_
_entity.id
_entity.type
_entity.pdbx_description
1 polymer ?
#
loop_
_entity_poly.entity_id
_entity_poly.type
_entity_poly.pdbx_seq_one_letter_code
_entity_poly.pdbx_strand_id
1 'polypeptide(L)'
;MSLYILAGAVILIALTFFLRKKSSPDASSSLKESPLDLVESTAIVKQLESLGYFKYADPKNIDTLRVNLVSSISSNFISSVDDDTTLLPLDYRCYTLDGETLFEQDGFTDYLKDMQPLFNKMNLKIDITDHIEDYDMTNKWVNHRITINNKEYIIFANFEGYGWGEAAQRFAEILNDQLELQGKDERVYLIYAANDGRCVFLTNEQFALIDKKIKDKKEKPLPVNEWCTFFKVDPTKYKKNMNH
;
A
#
# COMPACT_ATOMS: atom_id res chain seq x y z
N MET A 1 -42.58 -0.01 51.04
CA MET A 1 -42.96 1.24 50.37
C MET A 1 -41.86 1.52 49.33
N SER A 2 -41.70 0.73 48.28
CA SER A 2 -42.61 0.38 47.17
C SER A 2 -42.99 1.60 46.32
N LEU A 3 -42.24 1.88 45.23
CA LEU A 3 -42.71 1.84 43.82
C LEU A 3 -41.62 2.37 42.85
N TYR A 4 -41.87 2.23 41.54
CA TYR A 4 -41.00 2.37 40.34
C TYR A 4 -40.20 1.10 40.04
N ILE A 5 -40.75 0.05 39.38
CA ILE A 5 -41.35 -0.07 38.04
C ILE A 5 -40.37 0.23 36.90
N LEU A 6 -39.82 -0.85 36.34
CA LEU A 6 -39.74 -1.19 34.91
C LEU A 6 -39.08 -0.17 33.96
N ALA A 7 -37.75 -0.23 33.88
CA ALA A 7 -36.97 0.02 32.66
C ALA A 7 -35.79 -0.95 32.71
N GLY A 8 -35.47 -1.79 31.73
CA GLY A 8 -35.98 -2.00 30.40
C GLY A 8 -35.14 -3.16 29.88
N ALA A 9 -35.73 -4.35 29.85
CA ALA A 9 -35.14 -5.54 29.25
C ALA A 9 -35.07 -5.34 27.73
N VAL A 10 -34.05 -4.62 27.25
CA VAL A 10 -33.79 -4.40 25.81
C VAL A 10 -32.36 -4.82 25.40
N ILE A 11 -31.46 -5.15 26.34
CA ILE A 11 -30.07 -5.45 26.00
C ILE A 11 -29.77 -6.96 25.79
N LEU A 12 -30.77 -7.85 25.89
CA LEU A 12 -30.54 -9.30 25.73
C LEU A 12 -31.28 -10.00 24.58
N ILE A 13 -31.88 -9.25 23.64
CA ILE A 13 -32.50 -9.81 22.41
C ILE A 13 -31.70 -9.45 21.15
N ALA A 14 -30.79 -8.47 21.19
CA ALA A 14 -29.88 -8.18 20.08
C ALA A 14 -28.72 -9.19 19.95
N LEU A 15 -28.42 -9.98 20.99
CA LEU A 15 -27.31 -10.95 21.01
C LEU A 15 -27.72 -12.39 20.63
N THR A 16 -29.02 -12.68 20.49
CA THR A 16 -29.50 -14.01 20.08
C THR A 16 -29.99 -14.06 18.63
N PHE A 17 -30.14 -12.91 17.97
CA PHE A 17 -30.37 -12.84 16.51
C PHE A 17 -29.09 -12.85 15.67
N PHE A 18 -27.92 -12.56 16.27
CA PHE A 18 -26.63 -12.64 15.58
C PHE A 18 -25.96 -14.02 15.61
N LEU A 19 -26.49 -14.99 16.39
CA LEU A 19 -25.93 -16.34 16.48
C LEU A 19 -26.77 -17.42 15.78
N ARG A 20 -27.67 -17.04 14.87
CA ARG A 20 -28.42 -18.02 14.08
C ARG A 20 -28.85 -17.51 12.70
N LYS A 21 -27.93 -16.90 11.95
CA LYS A 21 -28.04 -16.92 10.49
C LYS A 21 -27.25 -18.12 9.99
N LYS A 22 -27.98 -19.23 9.86
CA LYS A 22 -27.57 -20.45 9.16
C LYS A 22 -26.92 -20.04 7.84
N SER A 23 -25.61 -20.27 7.73
CA SER A 23 -24.86 -20.05 6.51
C SER A 23 -25.43 -20.98 5.43
N SER A 24 -26.22 -20.40 4.53
CA SER A 24 -26.41 -20.99 3.20
C SER A 24 -25.04 -21.04 2.52
N PRO A 25 -24.67 -22.14 1.84
CA PRO A 25 -23.45 -22.21 1.06
C PRO A 25 -23.67 -21.42 -0.23
N ASP A 26 -23.64 -20.09 -0.15
CA ASP A 26 -23.54 -19.24 -1.33
C ASP A 26 -22.08 -19.20 -1.78
N ALA A 27 -21.82 -20.07 -2.76
CA ALA A 27 -20.95 -19.81 -3.90
C ALA A 27 -19.82 -18.81 -3.65
N SER A 28 -18.76 -19.24 -2.98
CA SER A 28 -17.43 -18.81 -3.43
C SER A 28 -17.26 -19.38 -4.83
N SER A 29 -17.61 -18.60 -5.84
CA SER A 29 -16.99 -18.77 -7.15
C SER A 29 -15.52 -18.45 -6.96
N SER A 30 -14.76 -19.43 -6.47
CA SER A 30 -13.36 -19.55 -6.87
C SER A 30 -13.41 -19.52 -8.39
N LEU A 31 -13.04 -18.39 -8.99
CA LEU A 31 -12.78 -18.34 -10.41
C LEU A 31 -11.66 -19.35 -10.60
N LYS A 32 -12.01 -20.57 -11.02
CA LYS A 32 -11.02 -21.53 -11.46
C LYS A 32 -10.30 -20.84 -12.61
N GLU A 33 -9.05 -20.44 -12.34
CA GLU A 33 -8.18 -19.82 -13.32
C GLU A 33 -8.23 -20.67 -14.59
N SER A 34 -8.48 -20.01 -15.73
CA SER A 34 -8.48 -20.72 -17.00
C SER A 34 -7.09 -21.34 -17.20
N PRO A 35 -6.99 -22.60 -17.68
CA PRO A 35 -5.69 -23.19 -18.01
C PRO A 35 -4.84 -22.31 -18.95
N LEU A 36 -5.48 -21.50 -19.81
CA LEU A 36 -4.81 -20.55 -20.68
C LEU A 36 -4.19 -19.37 -19.90
N ASP A 37 -4.90 -18.86 -18.88
CA ASP A 37 -4.40 -17.78 -18.03
C ASP A 37 -3.20 -18.23 -17.20
N LEU A 38 -3.20 -19.46 -16.72
CA LEU A 38 -2.08 -20.03 -15.97
C LEU A 38 -0.81 -20.16 -16.84
N VAL A 39 -0.96 -20.60 -18.08
CA VAL A 39 0.15 -20.72 -19.04
C VAL A 39 0.75 -19.35 -19.37
N GLU A 40 -0.10 -18.36 -19.67
CA GLU A 40 0.34 -17.00 -19.95
C GLU A 40 1.04 -16.37 -18.73
N SER A 41 0.44 -16.50 -17.54
CA SER A 41 0.98 -15.94 -16.30
C SER A 41 2.32 -16.60 -15.94
N THR A 42 2.46 -17.91 -16.15
CA THR A 42 3.74 -18.61 -16.00
C THR A 42 4.81 -18.04 -16.94
N ALA A 43 4.45 -17.74 -18.20
CA ALA A 43 5.39 -17.14 -19.15
C ALA A 43 5.79 -15.72 -18.76
N ILE A 44 4.87 -14.91 -18.25
CA ILE A 44 5.14 -13.57 -17.74
C ILE A 44 6.07 -13.64 -16.52
N VAL A 45 5.81 -14.52 -15.56
CA VAL A 45 6.65 -14.68 -14.38
C VAL A 45 8.07 -15.12 -14.74
N LYS A 46 8.24 -16.00 -15.73
CA LYS A 46 9.58 -16.34 -16.25
C LYS A 46 10.30 -15.13 -16.85
N GLN A 47 9.58 -14.26 -17.56
CA GLN A 47 10.16 -13.02 -18.07
C GLN A 47 10.54 -12.06 -16.93
N LEU A 48 9.66 -11.87 -15.95
CA LEU A 48 9.96 -11.08 -14.74
C LEU A 48 11.20 -11.61 -14.00
N GLU A 49 11.32 -12.93 -13.86
CA GLU A 49 12.49 -13.57 -13.28
C GLU A 49 13.77 -13.28 -14.07
N SER A 50 13.72 -13.33 -15.40
CA SER A 50 14.84 -12.95 -16.27
C SER A 50 15.23 -11.46 -16.16
N LEU A 51 14.27 -10.60 -15.82
CA LEU A 51 14.48 -9.19 -15.50
C LEU A 51 14.88 -8.96 -14.03
N GLY A 52 15.20 -10.02 -13.29
CA GLY A 52 15.67 -9.93 -11.91
C GLY A 52 14.58 -9.56 -10.90
N TYR A 53 13.31 -9.94 -11.13
CA TYR A 53 12.25 -9.70 -10.15
C TYR A 53 12.63 -10.26 -8.77
N PHE A 54 13.12 -11.49 -8.67
CA PHE A 54 13.49 -12.08 -7.37
C PHE A 54 14.88 -11.69 -6.85
N LYS A 55 15.57 -10.69 -7.42
CA LYS A 55 16.97 -10.35 -7.06
C LYS A 55 17.16 -9.91 -5.59
N TYR A 56 16.09 -9.52 -4.90
CA TYR A 56 16.12 -9.11 -3.49
C TYR A 56 15.68 -10.21 -2.52
N ALA A 57 15.03 -11.26 -3.02
CA ALA A 57 14.53 -12.37 -2.21
C ALA A 57 15.67 -13.27 -1.72
N ASP A 58 15.45 -13.94 -0.59
CA ASP A 58 16.30 -15.05 -0.17
C ASP A 58 16.11 -16.23 -1.15
N PRO A 59 17.19 -16.84 -1.68
CA PRO A 59 17.10 -17.99 -2.59
C PRO A 59 16.17 -19.11 -2.12
N LYS A 60 16.08 -19.35 -0.80
CA LYS A 60 15.22 -20.41 -0.25
C LYS A 60 13.71 -20.14 -0.46
N ASN A 61 13.33 -18.89 -0.68
CA ASN A 61 11.93 -18.45 -0.81
C ASN A 61 11.48 -18.33 -2.27
N ILE A 62 12.41 -18.40 -3.23
CA ILE A 62 12.12 -18.11 -4.65
C ILE A 62 11.04 -19.04 -5.21
N ASP A 63 11.05 -20.33 -4.89
CA ASP A 63 10.05 -21.27 -5.42
C ASP A 63 8.64 -20.93 -4.92
N THR A 64 8.50 -20.63 -3.64
CA THR A 64 7.24 -20.19 -3.03
C THR A 64 6.74 -18.88 -3.64
N LEU A 65 7.64 -17.89 -3.76
CA LEU A 65 7.33 -16.60 -4.37
C LEU A 65 6.92 -16.73 -5.84
N ARG A 66 7.58 -17.61 -6.61
CA ARG A 66 7.23 -17.88 -8.01
C ARG A 66 5.82 -18.44 -8.13
N VAL A 67 5.47 -19.42 -7.29
CA VAL A 67 4.12 -20.01 -7.27
C VAL A 67 3.06 -18.95 -6.92
N ASN A 68 3.31 -18.13 -5.89
CA ASN A 68 2.41 -17.04 -5.51
C ASN A 68 2.24 -16.00 -6.64
N LEU A 69 3.33 -15.58 -7.27
CA LEU A 69 3.28 -14.58 -8.32
C LEU A 69 2.55 -15.09 -9.57
N VAL A 70 2.71 -16.38 -9.92
CA VAL A 70 1.95 -16.99 -11.01
C VAL A 70 0.45 -16.95 -10.70
N SER A 71 0.05 -17.38 -9.51
CA SER A 71 -1.37 -17.44 -9.11
C SER A 71 -2.02 -16.06 -8.96
N SER A 72 -1.29 -15.07 -8.41
CA SER A 72 -1.83 -13.71 -8.30
C SER A 72 -2.03 -13.06 -9.67
N ILE A 73 -1.04 -13.17 -10.57
CA ILE A 73 -1.13 -12.62 -11.91
C ILE A 73 -2.23 -13.30 -12.74
N SER A 74 -2.39 -14.63 -12.65
CA SER A 74 -3.49 -15.34 -13.32
C SER A 74 -4.86 -14.94 -12.74
N SER A 75 -4.90 -14.56 -11.47
CA SER A 75 -6.07 -14.00 -10.79
C SER A 75 -6.21 -12.47 -10.95
N ASN A 76 -5.41 -11.84 -11.82
CA ASN A 76 -5.52 -10.42 -12.18
C ASN A 76 -5.23 -9.44 -11.03
N PHE A 77 -4.26 -9.77 -10.17
CA PHE A 77 -3.66 -8.87 -9.19
C PHE A 77 -2.17 -9.19 -9.00
N ILE A 78 -1.46 -8.41 -8.18
CA ILE A 78 -0.10 -8.74 -7.75
C ILE A 78 -0.05 -8.85 -6.22
N SER A 79 0.67 -9.84 -5.73
CA SER A 79 0.94 -10.04 -4.31
C SER A 79 2.32 -10.62 -4.08
N SER A 80 2.75 -10.60 -2.82
CA SER A 80 3.86 -11.40 -2.31
C SER A 80 3.34 -12.38 -1.25
N VAL A 81 4.25 -13.22 -0.77
CA VAL A 81 4.12 -13.95 0.49
C VAL A 81 4.87 -13.17 1.55
N ASP A 82 4.29 -13.03 2.73
CA ASP A 82 4.90 -12.33 3.86
C ASP A 82 5.63 -13.31 4.78
N ASP A 83 6.65 -12.81 5.46
CA ASP A 83 7.34 -13.52 6.52
C ASP A 83 6.47 -13.56 7.79
N ASP A 84 6.17 -14.74 8.31
CA ASP A 84 5.28 -14.89 9.48
C ASP A 84 5.78 -14.19 10.76
N THR A 85 7.08 -13.87 10.84
CA THR A 85 7.68 -13.24 12.03
C THR A 85 7.78 -11.73 11.88
N THR A 86 8.31 -11.27 10.75
CA THR A 86 8.54 -9.83 10.51
C THR A 86 7.34 -9.14 9.86
N LEU A 87 6.41 -9.91 9.29
CA LEU A 87 5.26 -9.44 8.51
C LEU A 87 5.65 -8.64 7.26
N LEU A 88 6.92 -8.72 6.85
CA LEU A 88 7.43 -8.07 5.65
C LEU A 88 7.34 -9.03 4.44
N PRO A 89 7.16 -8.50 3.23
CA PRO A 89 7.11 -9.34 2.03
C PRO A 89 8.47 -10.03 1.79
N LEU A 90 8.44 -11.34 1.54
CA LEU A 90 9.63 -12.15 1.28
C LEU A 90 10.35 -11.76 -0.02
N ASP A 91 9.66 -11.13 -0.97
CA ASP A 91 10.25 -10.58 -2.19
C ASP A 91 10.87 -9.19 -2.01
N TYR A 92 10.61 -8.54 -0.87
CA TYR A 92 10.99 -7.15 -0.58
C TYR A 92 10.52 -6.16 -1.65
N ARG A 93 9.39 -6.41 -2.30
CA ARG A 93 8.84 -5.53 -3.35
C ARG A 93 7.42 -5.10 -3.08
N CYS A 94 6.54 -6.02 -2.67
CA CYS A 94 5.11 -5.73 -2.54
C CYS A 94 4.74 -5.47 -1.08
N TYR A 95 4.67 -4.20 -0.69
CA TYR A 95 4.36 -3.79 0.68
C TYR A 95 2.89 -3.39 0.83
N THR A 96 2.33 -3.64 2.01
CA THR A 96 1.15 -2.91 2.45
C THR A 96 1.51 -1.44 2.62
N LEU A 97 0.54 -0.57 2.39
CA LEU A 97 0.69 0.87 2.45
C LEU A 97 -0.68 1.48 2.78
N ASP A 98 -1.14 1.20 4.00
CA ASP A 98 -2.40 1.70 4.54
C ASP A 98 -2.35 3.24 4.60
N GLY A 99 -3.27 3.88 3.88
CA GLY A 99 -3.33 5.33 3.79
C GLY A 99 -3.75 6.01 5.10
N GLU A 100 -4.53 5.34 5.96
CA GLU A 100 -4.86 5.82 7.30
C GLU A 100 -3.60 5.81 8.16
N THR A 101 -2.91 4.66 8.21
CA THR A 101 -1.66 4.54 8.98
C THR A 101 -0.61 5.55 8.51
N LEU A 102 -0.43 5.72 7.20
CA LEU A 102 0.48 6.72 6.64
C LEU A 102 0.17 8.17 7.03
N PHE A 103 -1.11 8.47 7.24
CA PHE A 103 -1.57 9.82 7.57
C PHE A 103 -1.47 10.10 9.08
N GLU A 104 -1.59 9.07 9.89
CA GLU A 104 -1.50 9.15 11.35
C GLU A 104 -0.06 9.31 11.84
N GLN A 105 0.06 9.64 13.13
CA GLN A 105 1.33 9.95 13.77
C GLN A 105 2.35 8.82 13.57
N ASP A 106 3.58 9.19 13.22
CA ASP A 106 4.76 8.34 13.00
C ASP A 106 4.66 7.34 11.82
N GLY A 107 3.46 7.09 11.27
CA GLY A 107 3.23 6.04 10.28
C GLY A 107 4.02 6.21 8.99
N PHE A 108 4.30 7.44 8.57
CA PHE A 108 5.19 7.71 7.44
C PHE A 108 6.61 7.19 7.69
N THR A 109 7.16 7.44 8.89
CA THR A 109 8.51 6.96 9.25
C THR A 109 8.55 5.48 9.55
N ASP A 110 7.48 4.90 10.07
CA ASP A 110 7.35 3.46 10.29
C ASP A 110 7.40 2.69 8.97
N TYR A 111 6.68 3.16 7.93
CA TYR A 111 6.79 2.53 6.60
C TYR A 111 8.20 2.66 5.99
N LEU A 112 8.90 3.78 6.18
CA LEU A 112 10.30 3.89 5.75
C LEU A 112 11.20 2.87 6.47
N LYS A 113 10.96 2.64 7.76
CA LYS A 113 11.69 1.67 8.58
C LYS A 113 11.40 0.22 8.16
N ASP A 114 10.15 -0.10 7.88
CA ASP A 114 9.75 -1.44 7.38
C ASP A 114 10.36 -1.75 6.01
N MET A 115 10.56 -0.72 5.18
CA MET A 115 11.23 -0.84 3.88
C MET A 115 12.77 -0.81 3.97
N GLN A 116 13.36 -0.54 5.14
CA GLN A 116 14.82 -0.49 5.32
C GLN A 116 15.57 -1.73 4.82
N PRO A 117 15.07 -2.98 5.01
CA PRO A 117 15.72 -4.16 4.44
C PRO A 117 15.85 -4.12 2.91
N LEU A 118 14.83 -3.62 2.20
CA LEU A 118 14.91 -3.40 0.75
C LEU A 118 15.94 -2.32 0.45
N PHE A 119 15.89 -1.19 1.15
CA PHE A 119 16.81 -0.07 0.92
C PHE A 119 18.27 -0.52 1.04
N ASN A 120 18.60 -1.34 2.05
CA ASN A 120 19.92 -1.94 2.22
C ASN A 120 20.31 -2.82 1.01
N LYS A 121 19.39 -3.66 0.51
CA LYS A 121 19.63 -4.52 -0.66
C LYS A 121 19.82 -3.73 -1.95
N MET A 122 19.13 -2.60 -2.10
CA MET A 122 19.29 -1.67 -3.23
C MET A 122 20.53 -0.79 -3.09
N ASN A 123 21.18 -0.78 -1.93
CA ASN A 123 22.13 0.26 -1.53
C ASN A 123 21.52 1.67 -1.73
N LEU A 124 20.26 1.84 -1.34
CA LEU A 124 19.55 3.11 -1.27
C LEU A 124 19.76 3.68 0.13
N LYS A 125 20.32 4.87 0.24
CA LYS A 125 20.44 5.58 1.51
C LYS A 125 19.15 6.36 1.76
N ILE A 126 18.54 6.19 2.94
CA ILE A 126 17.45 7.04 3.43
C ILE A 126 17.89 7.53 4.82
N ASP A 127 18.26 8.80 4.90
CA ASP A 127 18.82 9.41 6.11
C ASP A 127 17.93 10.58 6.53
N ILE A 128 17.14 10.35 7.58
CA ILE A 128 16.17 11.31 8.11
C ILE A 128 16.91 12.19 9.12
N THR A 129 17.03 13.48 8.82
CA THR A 129 17.79 14.45 9.64
C THR A 129 16.90 15.46 10.35
N ASP A 130 15.65 15.60 9.90
CA ASP A 130 14.59 16.38 10.55
C ASP A 130 13.25 15.76 10.19
N HIS A 131 12.31 15.75 11.13
CA HIS A 131 10.96 15.24 10.94
C HIS A 131 10.04 15.97 11.93
N ILE A 132 8.99 16.57 11.39
CA ILE A 132 8.00 17.31 12.18
C ILE A 132 6.62 16.85 11.74
N GLU A 133 5.85 16.42 12.72
CA GLU A 133 4.42 16.17 12.64
C GLU A 133 3.75 17.00 13.74
N ASP A 134 2.88 17.92 13.35
CA ASP A 134 2.17 18.81 14.28
C ASP A 134 0.70 18.92 13.89
N TYR A 135 -0.15 18.99 14.91
CA TYR A 135 -1.57 19.22 14.77
C TYR A 135 -1.94 20.54 15.45
N ASP A 136 -2.31 21.54 14.64
CA ASP A 136 -2.82 22.81 15.14
C ASP A 136 -4.21 22.59 15.73
N MET A 137 -4.30 22.54 17.06
CA MET A 137 -5.56 22.38 17.80
C MET A 137 -6.59 23.51 17.56
N THR A 138 -6.13 24.71 17.21
CA THR A 138 -7.00 25.89 17.02
C THR A 138 -7.64 25.83 15.64
N ASN A 139 -6.82 25.66 14.60
CA ASN A 139 -7.28 25.64 13.22
C ASN A 139 -7.71 24.25 12.75
N LYS A 140 -7.37 23.21 13.51
CA LYS A 140 -7.60 21.78 13.23
C LYS A 140 -6.88 21.32 11.96
N TRP A 141 -5.61 21.70 11.84
CA TRP A 141 -4.79 21.40 10.66
C TRP A 141 -3.61 20.51 10.98
N VAL A 142 -3.23 19.69 10.01
CA VAL A 142 -2.00 18.89 10.06
C VAL A 142 -0.87 19.62 9.32
N ASN A 143 0.29 19.68 9.94
CA ASN A 143 1.57 20.05 9.33
C ASN A 143 2.51 18.86 9.44
N HIS A 144 3.06 18.42 8.32
CA HIS A 144 3.99 17.30 8.27
C HIS A 144 5.10 17.61 7.25
N ARG A 145 6.34 17.61 7.72
CA ARG A 145 7.54 17.70 6.88
C ARG A 145 8.61 16.71 7.32
N ILE A 146 9.43 16.29 6.37
CA ILE A 146 10.55 15.38 6.61
C ILE A 146 11.75 15.80 5.77
N THR A 147 12.96 15.74 6.33
CA THR A 147 14.21 15.97 5.60
C THR A 147 14.94 14.65 5.40
N ILE A 148 15.02 14.19 4.15
CA ILE A 148 15.71 12.96 3.76
C ILE A 148 16.92 13.32 2.90
N ASN A 149 18.11 12.83 3.28
CA ASN A 149 19.36 13.07 2.56
C ASN A 149 19.61 14.56 2.25
N ASN A 150 19.38 15.43 3.24
CA ASN A 150 19.50 16.90 3.14
C ASN A 150 18.48 17.59 2.22
N LYS A 151 17.42 16.91 1.79
CA LYS A 151 16.31 17.51 1.05
C LYS A 151 15.06 17.50 1.91
N GLU A 152 14.51 18.70 2.17
CA GLU A 152 13.23 18.85 2.88
C GLU A 152 12.08 18.54 1.92
N TYR A 153 11.10 17.78 2.41
CA TYR A 153 9.84 17.49 1.76
C TYR A 153 8.69 17.95 2.64
N ILE A 154 7.74 18.63 2.03
CA ILE A 154 6.48 19.01 2.67
C ILE A 154 5.45 17.95 2.30
N ILE A 155 5.02 17.18 3.29
CA ILE A 155 3.95 16.18 3.14
C ILE A 155 2.60 16.90 3.28
N PHE A 156 2.43 17.65 4.37
CA PHE A 156 1.25 18.47 4.64
C PHE A 156 1.64 19.86 5.16
N ALA A 157 0.92 20.88 4.73
CA ALA A 157 1.04 22.23 5.29
C ALA A 157 -0.35 22.85 5.45
N ASN A 158 -0.80 23.07 6.69
CA ASN A 158 -2.16 23.56 6.97
C ASN A 158 -3.25 22.67 6.33
N PHE A 159 -3.09 21.34 6.42
CA PHE A 159 -4.00 20.39 5.76
C PHE A 159 -5.24 20.11 6.62
N GLU A 160 -6.43 20.14 5.99
CA GLU A 160 -7.72 19.83 6.62
C GLU A 160 -8.29 18.49 6.14
N GLY A 161 -8.94 17.77 7.05
CA GLY A 161 -9.67 16.54 6.76
C GLY A 161 -8.78 15.30 6.73
N TYR A 162 -9.31 14.23 6.14
CA TYR A 162 -8.59 12.96 5.98
C TYR A 162 -7.71 13.02 4.75
N GLY A 163 -6.40 12.85 4.94
CA GLY A 163 -5.39 12.94 3.88
C GLY A 163 -4.80 11.61 3.47
N TRP A 164 -5.57 10.51 3.57
CA TRP A 164 -5.04 9.15 3.38
C TRP A 164 -4.49 8.93 1.97
N GLY A 165 -5.23 9.40 0.96
CA GLY A 165 -4.80 9.29 -0.43
C GLY A 165 -3.61 10.20 -0.73
N GLU A 166 -3.63 11.42 -0.20
CA GLU A 166 -2.53 12.37 -0.29
C GLU A 166 -1.28 11.84 0.41
N ALA A 167 -1.37 11.21 1.59
CA ALA A 167 -0.24 10.64 2.30
C ALA A 167 0.46 9.54 1.49
N ALA A 168 -0.31 8.58 0.95
CA ALA A 168 0.21 7.53 0.07
C ALA A 168 0.87 8.08 -1.20
N GLN A 169 0.25 9.10 -1.78
CA GLN A 169 0.74 9.80 -2.95
C GLN A 169 2.07 10.52 -2.66
N ARG A 170 2.20 11.26 -1.54
CA ARG A 170 3.46 11.92 -1.14
C ARG A 170 4.55 10.90 -0.81
N PHE A 171 4.19 9.82 -0.13
CA PHE A 171 5.12 8.76 0.21
C PHE A 171 5.78 8.18 -1.04
N ALA A 172 4.98 7.82 -2.05
CA ALA A 172 5.49 7.30 -3.31
C ALA A 172 6.31 8.34 -4.10
N GLU A 173 5.91 9.61 -4.14
CA GLU A 173 6.68 10.67 -4.81
C GLU A 173 8.04 10.91 -4.15
N ILE A 174 8.07 10.98 -2.81
CA ILE A 174 9.31 11.21 -2.05
C ILE A 174 10.28 10.04 -2.25
N LEU A 175 9.80 8.80 -2.18
CA LEU A 175 10.63 7.63 -2.45
C LEU A 175 11.11 7.58 -3.90
N ASN A 176 10.25 7.88 -4.87
CA ASN A 176 10.65 7.92 -6.29
C ASN A 176 11.71 8.98 -6.58
N ASP A 177 11.60 10.16 -5.97
CA ASP A 177 12.62 11.21 -6.06
C ASP A 177 13.95 10.76 -5.42
N GLN A 178 13.91 10.11 -4.26
CA GLN A 178 15.12 9.57 -3.60
C GLN A 178 15.78 8.41 -4.39
N LEU A 179 14.97 7.55 -5.02
CA LEU A 179 15.44 6.50 -5.93
C LEU A 179 16.14 7.12 -7.15
N GLU A 180 15.53 8.15 -7.75
CA GLU A 180 16.08 8.84 -8.91
C GLU A 180 17.39 9.58 -8.59
N LEU A 181 17.42 10.34 -7.50
CA LEU A 181 18.62 11.07 -7.05
C LEU A 181 19.82 10.15 -6.80
N GLN A 182 19.58 8.88 -6.47
CA GLN A 182 20.61 7.88 -6.22
C GLN A 182 20.80 6.89 -7.38
N GLY A 183 20.22 7.20 -8.56
CA GLY A 183 20.41 6.42 -9.78
C GLY A 183 19.88 4.98 -9.68
N LYS A 184 18.79 4.76 -8.95
CA LYS A 184 18.12 3.46 -8.89
C LYS A 184 17.14 3.32 -10.06
N ASP A 185 17.01 2.10 -10.59
CA ASP A 185 16.11 1.80 -11.71
C ASP A 185 14.67 1.53 -11.23
N GLU A 186 14.50 1.10 -9.98
CA GLU A 186 13.21 0.85 -9.37
C GLU A 186 12.41 2.14 -9.19
N ARG A 187 11.09 2.03 -9.34
CA ARG A 187 10.10 3.03 -8.96
C ARG A 187 9.00 2.38 -8.12
N VAL A 188 8.44 3.18 -7.23
CA VAL A 188 7.25 2.86 -6.44
C VAL A 188 6.02 3.07 -7.31
N TYR A 189 5.23 2.01 -7.45
CA TYR A 189 3.91 2.03 -8.08
C TYR A 189 2.86 1.76 -7.00
N LEU A 190 1.79 2.54 -7.00
CA LEU A 190 0.71 2.42 -6.03
C LEU A 190 -0.35 1.43 -6.52
N ILE A 191 -0.90 0.64 -5.60
CA ILE A 191 -1.94 -0.37 -5.86
C ILE A 191 -3.02 -0.18 -4.81
N TYR A 192 -4.29 -0.19 -5.23
CA TYR A 192 -5.43 0.03 -4.33
C TYR A 192 -5.32 1.38 -3.56
N ALA A 193 -6.22 1.66 -2.62
CA ALA A 193 -6.21 2.89 -1.83
C ALA A 193 -6.85 2.70 -0.45
N ALA A 194 -6.87 3.76 0.36
CA ALA A 194 -7.41 3.75 1.71
C ALA A 194 -6.70 2.73 2.63
N ASN A 195 -7.44 2.06 3.52
CA ASN A 195 -6.91 1.15 4.54
C ASN A 195 -6.27 -0.13 3.96
N ASP A 196 -6.58 -0.49 2.72
CA ASP A 196 -5.99 -1.67 2.06
C ASP A 196 -4.98 -1.26 0.96
N GLY A 197 -4.47 -0.03 1.02
CA GLY A 197 -3.47 0.47 0.10
C GLY A 197 -2.22 -0.41 0.11
N ARG A 198 -1.56 -0.50 -1.05
CA ARG A 198 -0.32 -1.26 -1.26
C ARG A 198 0.59 -0.48 -2.18
N CYS A 199 1.88 -0.83 -2.16
CA CYS A 199 2.80 -0.39 -3.19
C CYS A 199 3.74 -1.51 -3.63
N VAL A 200 4.26 -1.40 -4.85
CA VAL A 200 5.26 -2.32 -5.37
C VAL A 200 6.44 -1.58 -5.99
N PHE A 201 7.66 -2.06 -5.69
CA PHE A 201 8.89 -1.59 -6.31
C PHE A 201 9.19 -2.39 -7.57
N LEU A 202 9.19 -1.74 -8.73
CA LEU A 202 9.42 -2.37 -10.03
C LEU A 202 10.37 -1.51 -10.88
N THR A 203 11.16 -2.13 -11.75
CA THR A 203 11.77 -1.39 -12.86
C THR A 203 10.71 -1.09 -13.93
N ASN A 204 10.99 -0.14 -14.82
CA ASN A 204 10.07 0.20 -15.92
C ASN A 204 9.73 -1.01 -16.81
N GLU A 205 10.69 -1.91 -17.05
CA GLU A 205 10.48 -3.12 -17.85
C GLU A 205 9.59 -4.14 -17.12
N GLN A 206 9.79 -4.32 -15.82
CA GLN A 206 8.95 -5.18 -14.98
C GLN A 206 7.52 -4.65 -14.91
N PHE A 207 7.36 -3.34 -14.69
CA PHE A 207 6.07 -2.68 -14.72
C PHE A 207 5.36 -2.88 -16.05
N ALA A 208 6.04 -2.65 -17.18
CA ALA A 208 5.44 -2.79 -18.50
C ALA A 208 4.94 -4.22 -18.82
N LEU A 209 5.54 -5.26 -18.22
CA LEU A 209 5.05 -6.63 -18.34
C LEU A 209 3.79 -6.85 -17.51
N ILE A 210 3.79 -6.39 -16.26
CA ILE A 210 2.66 -6.56 -15.33
C ILE A 210 1.45 -5.76 -15.82
N ASP A 211 1.66 -4.51 -16.25
CA ASP A 211 0.64 -3.60 -16.78
C ASP A 211 -0.13 -4.18 -17.97
N LYS A 212 0.57 -4.94 -18.82
CA LYS A 212 -0.02 -5.62 -19.98
C LYS A 212 -0.91 -6.79 -19.58
N LYS A 213 -0.69 -7.43 -18.43
CA LYS A 213 -1.50 -8.59 -18.00
C LYS A 213 -2.63 -8.17 -17.08
N ILE A 214 -2.34 -7.37 -16.06
CA ILE A 214 -3.34 -6.99 -15.06
C ILE A 214 -4.22 -5.86 -15.60
N LYS A 215 -5.52 -6.14 -15.74
CA LYS A 215 -6.50 -5.24 -16.34
C LYS A 215 -7.32 -4.47 -15.32
N ASP A 216 -7.50 -5.01 -14.12
CA ASP A 216 -8.23 -4.29 -13.09
C ASP A 216 -7.39 -3.11 -12.59
N LYS A 217 -7.89 -1.89 -12.78
CA LYS A 217 -7.20 -0.66 -12.37
C LYS A 217 -7.05 -0.52 -10.86
N LYS A 218 -7.88 -1.20 -10.05
CA LYS A 218 -7.74 -1.19 -8.59
C LYS A 218 -6.60 -2.08 -8.11
N GLU A 219 -6.38 -3.20 -8.80
CA GLU A 219 -5.44 -4.25 -8.40
C GLU A 219 -4.09 -4.16 -9.12
N LYS A 220 -4.02 -3.45 -10.25
CA LYS A 220 -2.77 -3.24 -10.96
C LYS A 220 -1.91 -2.16 -10.28
N PRO A 221 -0.57 -2.28 -10.38
CA PRO A 221 0.32 -1.17 -10.12
C PRO A 221 0.00 0.01 -11.04
N LEU A 222 -0.02 1.22 -10.49
CA LEU A 222 -0.20 2.45 -11.24
C LEU A 222 0.94 3.43 -10.93
N PRO A 223 1.46 4.14 -11.95
CA PRO A 223 2.25 5.35 -11.72
C PRO A 223 1.46 6.35 -10.87
N VAL A 224 2.13 7.14 -10.04
CA VAL A 224 1.47 7.99 -9.04
C VAL A 224 0.42 8.92 -9.67
N ASN A 225 0.72 9.57 -10.79
CA ASN A 225 -0.21 10.46 -11.50
C ASN A 225 -1.48 9.73 -12.00
N GLU A 226 -1.33 8.52 -12.54
CA GLU A 226 -2.45 7.70 -12.98
C GLU A 226 -3.28 7.21 -11.80
N TRP A 227 -2.61 6.82 -10.71
CA TRP A 227 -3.24 6.42 -9.46
C TRP A 227 -4.09 7.56 -8.88
N CYS A 228 -3.52 8.77 -8.78
CA CYS A 228 -4.25 9.97 -8.34
C CYS A 228 -5.49 10.24 -9.19
N THR A 229 -5.34 10.13 -10.51
CA THR A 229 -6.45 10.33 -11.45
C THR A 229 -7.58 9.31 -11.21
N PHE A 230 -7.22 8.04 -11.01
CA PHE A 230 -8.20 6.97 -10.83
C PHE A 230 -8.91 7.03 -9.47
N PHE A 231 -8.16 7.29 -8.38
CA PHE A 231 -8.70 7.39 -7.03
C PHE A 231 -9.17 8.80 -6.64
N LYS A 232 -9.11 9.76 -7.57
CA LYS A 232 -9.53 11.16 -7.39
C LYS A 232 -8.80 11.85 -6.23
N VAL A 233 -7.51 11.57 -6.08
CA VAL A 233 -6.62 12.27 -5.15
C VAL A 233 -6.07 13.50 -5.85
N ASP A 234 -6.21 14.67 -5.25
CA ASP A 234 -5.66 15.92 -5.79
C ASP A 234 -4.16 16.01 -5.44
N PRO A 235 -3.25 15.82 -6.41
CA PRO A 235 -1.81 15.84 -6.14
C PRO A 235 -1.31 17.25 -5.79
N THR A 236 -2.12 18.29 -5.94
CA THR A 236 -1.77 19.68 -5.59
C THR A 236 -2.32 20.12 -4.25
N LYS A 237 -3.11 19.27 -3.58
CA LYS A 237 -3.67 19.54 -2.27
C LYS A 237 -2.62 19.33 -1.17
N TYR A 238 -1.70 20.27 -1.08
CA TYR A 238 -0.71 20.36 0.00
C TYR A 238 -1.14 21.33 1.10
N LYS A 239 -2.09 22.25 0.79
CA LYS A 239 -2.41 23.43 1.58
C LYS A 239 -3.89 23.80 1.53
N LYS A 240 -4.38 24.43 2.59
CA LYS A 240 -5.52 25.36 2.50
C LYS A 240 -5.09 26.61 1.73
N ASN A 241 -5.96 27.10 0.84
CA ASN A 241 -5.82 28.36 0.13
C ASN A 241 -5.32 29.47 1.08
N MET A 242 -4.12 29.99 0.82
CA MET A 242 -3.63 31.24 1.41
C MET A 242 -4.35 32.42 0.76
N ASN A 243 -5.67 32.51 0.91
CA ASN A 243 -6.34 33.78 0.64
C ASN A 243 -6.24 34.61 1.92
N HIS A 244 -5.44 35.68 1.79
CA HIS A 244 -5.26 36.77 2.75
C HIS A 244 -6.58 37.35 3.25
#